data_AF-A8MFF6-F1
#
_entry.id   AF-A8MFF6-F1
#
_cell.length_a   1.000
_cell.length_b   1.000
_cell.length_c   1.000
_cell.angle_alpha   90.00
_cell.angle_beta   90.00
_cell.angle_gamma   90.00
#
_symmetry.space_group_name_H-M   'P 1'
#
loop_
_entity.id
_entity.type
_entity.pdbx_description
1 polymer ?
#
loop_
_entity_poly.entity_id
_entity_poly.type
_entity_poly.pdbx_seq_one_letter_code
_entity_poly.pdbx_strand_id
1 'polypeptide(L)'
;MIMIKKVEKEELCNFIGYEEISARIEEYENTTTKIYFAAIEGSLILGHAIVEIDESSIPVIHELVIRPEKRDMELEDGLLRTVLNYLWMNAFSSAMIKNENGLEICDIQRFFSVKCKHRVK
;
A
#
# COMPACT_ATOMS: atom_id res chain seq x y z
N MET A 1 -14.74 -5.23 13.79
CA MET A 1 -14.49 -6.08 12.59
C MET A 1 -13.58 -5.26 11.70
N ILE A 2 -12.42 -5.80 11.37
CA ILE A 2 -11.44 -5.13 10.52
C ILE A 2 -11.73 -5.49 9.05
N MET A 3 -11.74 -4.49 8.18
CA MET A 3 -11.89 -4.65 6.73
C MET A 3 -10.72 -3.99 6.01
N ILE A 4 -10.20 -4.65 4.98
CA ILE A 4 -9.19 -4.09 4.08
C ILE A 4 -9.84 -3.92 2.71
N LYS A 5 -9.82 -2.70 2.15
CA LYS A 5 -10.44 -2.41 0.85
C LYS A 5 -9.71 -1.32 0.09
N LYS A 6 -9.91 -1.30 -1.24
CA LYS A 6 -9.59 -0.14 -2.08
C LYS A 6 -10.56 1.00 -1.75
N VAL A 7 -10.05 2.23 -1.70
CA VAL A 7 -10.80 3.45 -1.39
C VAL A 7 -10.45 4.57 -2.36
N GLU A 8 -11.29 5.59 -2.41
CA GLU A 8 -10.97 6.86 -3.08
C GLU A 8 -10.07 7.73 -2.18
N LYS A 9 -9.38 8.72 -2.78
CA LYS A 9 -8.50 9.63 -2.01
C LYS A 9 -9.32 10.39 -0.97
N GLU A 10 -10.48 10.91 -1.36
CA GLU A 10 -11.39 11.65 -0.50
C GLU A 10 -11.90 10.79 0.65
N GLU A 11 -12.24 9.52 0.39
CA GLU A 11 -12.67 8.59 1.42
C GLU A 11 -11.54 8.32 2.43
N LEU A 12 -10.31 8.12 1.95
CA LEU A 12 -9.14 7.87 2.80
C LEU A 12 -8.91 9.03 3.78
N CYS A 13 -8.94 10.26 3.29
CA CYS A 13 -8.74 11.47 4.09
C CYS A 13 -9.84 11.71 5.13
N ASN A 14 -11.03 11.12 4.95
CA ASN A 14 -12.18 11.29 5.83
C ASN A 14 -12.21 10.30 7.00
N PHE A 15 -11.34 9.28 7.04
CA PHE A 15 -11.30 8.36 8.17
C PHE A 15 -10.74 9.02 9.43
N ILE A 16 -11.31 8.65 10.58
CA ILE A 16 -10.86 9.16 11.87
C ILE A 16 -9.42 8.74 12.12
N GLY A 17 -8.56 9.73 12.38
CA GLY A 17 -7.17 9.52 12.74
C GLY A 17 -6.25 9.18 11.57
N TYR A 18 -6.64 9.53 10.34
CA TYR A 18 -5.80 9.48 9.16
C TYR A 18 -4.59 10.43 9.25
N GLU A 19 -4.80 11.67 9.72
CA GLU A 19 -3.74 12.66 9.93
C GLU A 19 -2.66 12.20 10.93
N GLU A 20 -2.99 11.26 11.83
CA GLU A 20 -2.05 10.74 12.83
C GLU A 20 -1.05 9.74 12.25
N ILE A 21 -1.40 9.08 11.14
CA ILE A 21 -0.60 8.00 10.53
C ILE A 21 -0.15 8.32 9.10
N SER A 22 -0.68 9.36 8.47
CA SER A 22 -0.28 9.76 7.12
C SER A 22 0.95 10.67 7.17
N ALA A 23 1.97 10.31 6.40
CA ALA A 23 3.17 11.12 6.25
C ALA A 23 2.99 12.10 5.09
N ARG A 24 1.95 12.95 5.11
CA ARG A 24 1.56 13.89 4.03
C ARG A 24 1.54 13.25 2.63
N ILE A 25 0.36 13.12 2.04
CA ILE A 25 0.27 12.80 0.60
C ILE A 25 0.90 13.95 -0.19
N GLU A 26 2.14 13.78 -0.63
CA GLU A 26 2.75 14.69 -1.59
C GLU A 26 2.02 14.56 -2.93
N GLU A 27 1.57 15.70 -3.46
CA GLU A 27 1.04 15.81 -4.82
C GLU A 27 2.20 15.69 -5.81
N TYR A 28 2.59 14.45 -6.09
CA TYR A 28 3.47 14.13 -7.22
C TYR A 28 2.72 14.35 -8.55
N GLU A 29 3.47 14.73 -9.60
CA GLU A 29 2.98 15.26 -10.88
C GLU A 29 1.84 14.46 -11.54
N ASN A 30 1.00 15.18 -12.29
CA ASN A 30 -0.28 14.77 -12.93
C ASN A 30 -0.24 13.55 -13.87
N THR A 31 0.91 12.93 -14.12
CA THR A 31 1.04 11.80 -15.05
C THR A 31 0.90 10.44 -14.38
N THR A 32 0.89 10.36 -13.04
CA THR A 32 0.87 9.08 -12.31
C THR A 32 -0.51 8.78 -11.73
N THR A 33 -0.98 7.53 -11.89
CA THR A 33 -2.24 7.09 -11.28
C THR A 33 -1.97 6.57 -9.88
N LYS A 34 -2.65 7.13 -8.88
CA LYS A 34 -2.57 6.68 -7.48
C LYS A 34 -3.76 5.81 -7.09
N ILE A 35 -3.48 4.75 -6.35
CA ILE A 35 -4.47 3.80 -5.85
C ILE A 35 -4.30 3.66 -4.35
N TYR A 36 -5.41 3.79 -3.64
CA TYR A 36 -5.42 3.85 -2.18
C TYR A 36 -6.10 2.62 -1.60
N PHE A 37 -5.51 2.07 -0.55
CA PHE A 37 -6.08 0.99 0.24
C PHE A 37 -6.12 1.40 1.71
N ALA A 38 -7.19 1.01 2.39
CA ALA A 38 -7.36 1.28 3.82
C ALA A 38 -7.70 -0.01 4.56
N ALA A 39 -7.05 -0.21 5.70
CA ALA A 39 -7.47 -1.13 6.75
C ALA A 39 -8.28 -0.34 7.77
N ILE A 40 -9.55 -0.69 7.96
CA ILE A 40 -10.49 0.09 8.78
C ILE A 40 -11.24 -0.79 9.77
N GLU A 41 -11.57 -0.22 10.93
CA GLU A 41 -12.51 -0.79 11.89
C GLU A 41 -13.61 0.24 12.17
N GLY A 42 -14.78 0.05 11.55
CA GLY A 42 -15.81 1.08 11.51
C GLY A 42 -15.31 2.31 10.76
N SER A 43 -15.31 3.48 11.41
CA SER A 43 -14.82 4.75 10.85
C SER A 43 -13.35 5.05 11.19
N LEU A 44 -12.70 4.20 11.99
CA LEU A 44 -11.32 4.35 12.40
C LEU A 44 -10.40 3.72 11.35
N ILE A 45 -9.42 4.48 10.86
CA ILE A 45 -8.36 3.91 10.03
C ILE A 45 -7.30 3.27 10.90
N LEU A 46 -6.98 2.02 10.61
CA LEU A 46 -5.95 1.23 11.28
C LEU A 46 -4.64 1.20 10.49
N GLY A 47 -4.70 1.46 9.19
CA GLY A 47 -3.56 1.57 8.32
C GLY A 47 -3.96 1.84 6.88
N HIS A 48 -2.99 2.22 6.05
CA HIS A 48 -3.22 2.52 4.64
C HIS A 48 -2.03 2.13 3.79
N ALA A 49 -2.32 1.93 2.50
CA ALA A 49 -1.31 1.79 1.48
C ALA A 49 -1.60 2.69 0.29
N ILE A 50 -0.55 3.31 -0.25
CA ILE A 50 -0.61 4.14 -1.46
C ILE A 50 0.26 3.50 -2.52
N VAL A 51 -0.36 3.20 -3.67
CA VAL A 51 0.30 2.61 -4.82
C VAL A 51 0.30 3.61 -5.95
N GLU A 52 1.48 3.88 -6.51
CA GLU A 52 1.68 4.68 -7.70
C GLU A 52 1.87 3.77 -8.91
N ILE A 53 1.13 4.06 -9.98
CA ILE A 53 1.21 3.35 -11.25
C ILE A 53 1.45 4.37 -12.36
N ASP A 54 2.60 4.24 -13.02
CA ASP A 54 2.90 4.88 -14.30
C ASP A 54 2.90 3.80 -15.40
N GLU A 55 2.32 4.13 -16.56
CA GLU A 55 1.99 3.21 -17.67
C GLU A 55 3.18 2.42 -18.20
N SER A 56 4.40 2.93 -18.01
CA SER A 56 5.66 2.30 -18.46
C SER A 56 6.51 1.70 -17.32
N SER A 57 5.98 1.64 -16.09
CA SER A 57 6.77 1.39 -14.89
C SER A 57 6.27 0.21 -14.05
N ILE A 58 7.16 -0.28 -13.18
CA ILE A 58 6.80 -1.22 -12.12
C ILE A 58 6.03 -0.43 -11.04
N PRO A 59 4.83 -0.86 -10.61
CA PRO A 59 4.07 -0.18 -9.56
C PRO A 59 4.89 0.02 -8.29
N VAL A 60 4.77 1.19 -7.67
CA VAL A 60 5.51 1.53 -6.46
C VAL A 60 4.53 1.68 -5.29
N ILE A 61 4.77 0.95 -4.21
CA ILE A 61 4.03 1.06 -2.95
C ILE A 61 4.80 2.06 -2.08
N HIS A 62 4.31 3.30 -2.00
CA HIS A 62 5.01 4.42 -1.36
C HIS A 62 4.86 4.41 0.16
N GLU A 63 3.67 4.10 0.62
CA GLU A 63 3.31 4.09 2.02
C GLU A 63 2.64 2.76 2.29
N LEU A 64 3.12 2.03 3.29
CA LEU A 64 2.46 0.90 3.92
C LEU A 64 2.56 1.16 5.41
N VAL A 65 1.54 1.82 5.96
CA VAL A 65 1.59 2.30 7.35
C VAL A 65 0.47 1.64 8.14
N ILE A 66 0.82 1.08 9.29
CA ILE A 66 -0.12 0.57 10.28
C ILE A 66 0.03 1.38 11.57
N ARG A 67 -1.11 1.70 12.19
CA ARG A 67 -1.17 2.29 13.54
C ARG A 67 -0.26 1.51 14.49
N PRO A 68 0.64 2.17 15.26
CA PRO A 68 1.57 1.49 16.15
C PRO A 68 0.91 0.44 17.06
N GLU A 69 -0.28 0.75 17.59
CA GLU A 69 -1.07 -0.12 18.46
C GLU A 69 -1.71 -1.34 17.77
N LYS A 70 -1.59 -1.47 16.44
CA LYS A 70 -2.14 -2.57 15.63
C LYS A 70 -1.10 -3.38 14.87
N ARG A 71 0.20 -3.08 15.02
CA ARG A 71 1.27 -3.75 14.26
C ARG A 71 1.37 -5.26 14.50
N ASP A 72 1.02 -5.72 15.71
CA ASP A 72 1.10 -7.15 16.07
C ASP A 72 -0.06 -8.01 15.52
N MET A 73 -0.98 -7.43 14.73
CA MET A 73 -2.21 -8.10 14.28
C MET A 73 -2.13 -8.70 12.86
N GLU A 74 -0.93 -8.93 12.32
CA GLU A 74 -0.72 -9.34 10.92
C GLU A 74 -1.39 -8.39 9.89
N LEU A 75 -1.71 -7.17 10.31
CA LEU A 75 -2.51 -6.23 9.52
C LEU A 75 -1.70 -5.65 8.35
N GLU A 76 -0.41 -5.45 8.57
CA GLU A 76 0.56 -5.04 7.54
C GLU A 76 0.62 -6.09 6.43
N ASP A 77 0.76 -7.37 6.79
CA ASP A 77 0.76 -8.49 5.86
C ASP A 77 -0.57 -8.60 5.10
N GLY A 78 -1.70 -8.46 5.79
CA GLY A 78 -3.02 -8.49 5.18
C GLY A 78 -3.22 -7.35 4.16
N LEU A 79 -2.74 -6.15 4.51
CA LEU A 79 -2.81 -4.97 3.65
C LEU A 79 -1.90 -5.12 2.43
N LEU A 80 -0.64 -5.53 2.64
CA LEU A 80 0.30 -5.81 1.57
C LEU A 80 -0.22 -6.89 0.62
N ARG A 81 -0.73 -8.01 1.14
CA ARG A 81 -1.32 -9.08 0.31
C ARG A 81 -2.50 -8.57 -0.52
N THR A 82 -3.34 -7.71 0.04
CA THR A 82 -4.48 -7.12 -0.67
C THR A 82 -3.99 -6.25 -1.84
N VAL A 83 -2.97 -5.43 -1.60
CA VAL A 83 -2.33 -4.60 -2.63
C VAL A 83 -1.72 -5.47 -3.73
N LEU A 84 -0.91 -6.46 -3.37
CA LEU A 84 -0.24 -7.35 -4.34
C LEU A 84 -1.24 -8.17 -5.15
N ASN A 85 -2.34 -8.63 -4.54
CA ASN A 85 -3.42 -9.29 -5.28
C ASN A 85 -4.07 -8.36 -6.29
N TYR A 86 -4.33 -7.11 -5.92
CA TYR A 86 -4.88 -6.13 -6.85
C TYR A 86 -3.94 -5.92 -8.04
N LEU A 87 -2.64 -5.72 -7.78
CA LEU A 87 -1.63 -5.56 -8.83
C LEU A 87 -1.58 -6.79 -9.75
N TRP A 88 -1.57 -7.99 -9.17
CA TRP A 88 -1.58 -9.22 -9.95
C TRP A 88 -2.83 -9.36 -10.83
N MET A 89 -4.01 -9.03 -10.31
CA MET A 89 -5.27 -9.02 -11.07
C MET A 89 -5.26 -8.00 -12.22
N ASN A 90 -4.43 -6.97 -12.13
CA ASN A 90 -4.20 -5.96 -13.18
C ASN A 90 -2.96 -6.26 -14.03
N ALA A 91 -2.55 -7.54 -14.10
CA ALA A 91 -1.48 -8.05 -14.96
C ALA A 91 -0.04 -7.58 -14.60
N PHE A 92 0.17 -7.05 -13.40
CA PHE A 92 1.52 -6.79 -12.90
C PHE A 92 2.17 -8.05 -12.33
N SER A 93 3.43 -8.31 -12.69
CA SER A 93 4.23 -9.43 -12.20
C SER A 93 5.19 -9.06 -11.06
N SER A 94 5.42 -7.76 -10.85
CA SER A 94 6.35 -7.23 -9.85
C SER A 94 5.81 -5.92 -9.29
N ALA A 95 6.23 -5.56 -8.08
CA ALA A 95 6.01 -4.25 -7.46
C ALA A 95 7.30 -3.80 -6.75
N MET A 96 7.49 -2.49 -6.61
CA MET A 96 8.50 -1.92 -5.70
C MET A 96 7.83 -1.50 -4.40
N ILE A 97 8.50 -1.69 -3.27
CA ILE A 97 8.08 -1.19 -1.96
C ILE A 97 9.10 -0.14 -1.52
N LYS A 98 8.63 1.07 -1.27
CA LYS A 98 9.45 2.15 -0.70
C LYS A 98 9.44 2.01 0.82
N ASN A 99 10.60 1.78 1.40
CA ASN A 99 10.80 1.76 2.85
C ASN A 99 11.83 2.83 3.26
N GLU A 100 12.09 2.96 4.55
CA GLU A 100 13.07 3.92 5.08
C GLU A 100 14.49 3.71 4.53
N ASN A 101 14.79 2.52 3.99
CA ASN A 101 16.09 2.12 3.45
C ASN A 101 16.18 2.22 1.92
N GLY A 102 15.14 2.67 1.23
CA GLY A 102 15.10 2.79 -0.23
C GLY A 102 13.98 1.98 -0.89
N LEU A 103 14.23 1.49 -2.10
CA LEU A 103 13.27 0.71 -2.88
C LEU A 103 13.65 -0.78 -2.89
N GLU A 104 12.69 -1.64 -2.58
CA GLU A 104 12.84 -3.10 -2.64
C GLU A 104 11.90 -3.68 -3.69
N ILE A 105 12.41 -4.56 -4.56
CA ILE A 105 11.60 -5.22 -5.59
C ILE A 105 10.98 -6.50 -5.02
N CYS A 106 9.67 -6.61 -5.19
CA CYS A 106 8.87 -7.76 -4.82
C CYS A 106 8.33 -8.44 -6.08
N ASP A 107 8.71 -9.70 -6.31
CA ASP A 107 8.08 -10.56 -7.32
C ASP A 107 6.69 -11.00 -6.83
N ILE A 108 5.67 -10.77 -7.65
CA ILE A 108 4.29 -11.15 -7.34
C ILE A 108 4.03 -12.54 -7.91
N GLN A 109 4.22 -13.57 -7.07
CA GLN A 109 3.97 -14.96 -7.45
C GLN A 109 2.53 -15.38 -7.13
N ARG A 110 1.92 -16.17 -8.02
CA ARG A 110 0.67 -16.89 -7.75
C ARG A 110 0.83 -17.72 -6.47
N PHE A 111 -0.11 -17.58 -5.52
CA PHE A 111 -0.18 -18.29 -4.23
C PHE A 111 0.69 -17.78 -3.05
N PHE A 112 0.95 -16.47 -2.96
CA PHE A 112 1.39 -15.79 -1.72
C PHE A 112 2.75 -16.20 -1.12
N SER A 113 3.74 -16.56 -1.93
CA SER A 113 5.14 -16.48 -1.49
C SER A 113 5.77 -15.18 -1.99
N VAL A 114 5.66 -14.12 -1.19
CA VAL A 114 6.43 -12.88 -1.42
C VAL A 114 7.91 -13.21 -1.23
N LYS A 115 8.69 -13.14 -2.30
CA LYS A 115 10.15 -13.15 -2.21
C LYS A 115 10.64 -11.78 -2.64
N CYS A 116 10.77 -10.86 -1.68
CA CYS A 116 11.49 -9.61 -1.93
C CYS A 116 12.94 -9.98 -2.26
N LYS A 117 13.37 -9.66 -3.48
CA LYS A 117 14.74 -9.92 -3.93
C LYS A 117 15.36 -8.59 -4.35
N HIS A 118 16.52 -8.33 -3.75
CA HIS A 118 17.45 -7.24 -4.06
C HIS A 118 17.02 -5.83 -3.66
N ARG A 119 17.93 -5.18 -2.90
CA ARG A 119 18.01 -3.73 -2.74
C ARG A 119 18.62 -3.15 -4.02
N VAL A 120 17.95 -2.18 -4.63
CA VAL A 120 18.58 -1.33 -5.64
C VAL A 120 19.40 -0.29 -4.88
N LYS A 121 20.73 -0.32 -5.03
CA LYS A 121 21.66 0.67 -4.46
C LYS A 121 21.73 1.92 -5.32
#